data_AF-A0A6G5AFG9-F1
#
_entry.id   AF-A0A6G5AFG9-F1
#
_cell.length_a   1.000
_cell.length_b   1.000
_cell.length_c   1.000
_cell.angle_alpha   90.00
_cell.angle_beta   90.00
_cell.angle_gamma   90.00
#
_symmetry.space_group_name_H-M   'P 1'
#
loop_
_entity.id
_entity.type
_entity.pdbx_description
1 polymer ?
#
loop_
_entity_poly.entity_id
_entity_poly.type
_entity_poly.pdbx_seq_one_letter_code
_entity_poly.pdbx_strand_id
1 'polypeptide(L)'
;TTVKRKLGKNPDVDTSFLPDREREEDEKRIREELRMEWVQKQQQLKNEDIEITFSYWDGSGHRKVVRMKKGNSIYQFLQKCLEVLRKDFYELRAVTADQLMYVKEDLIIPHHYTFYDFIVTKARGKSGPLFAYDARGGRAG
;
A
#
# COMPACT_ATOMS: atom_id res chain seq x y z
N THR A 1 52.39 -41.25 28.64
CA THR A 1 52.57 -40.60 27.33
C THR A 1 51.82 -39.29 27.34
N THR A 2 52.53 -38.17 27.29
CA THR A 2 52.00 -36.81 27.48
C THR A 2 51.29 -36.32 26.21
N VAL A 3 49.99 -36.05 26.32
CA VAL A 3 49.17 -35.51 25.23
C VAL A 3 49.57 -34.05 24.98
N LYS A 4 50.26 -33.79 23.85
CA LYS A 4 50.54 -32.42 23.39
C LYS A 4 49.20 -31.70 23.16
N ARG A 5 48.87 -30.75 24.04
CA ARG A 5 47.80 -29.78 23.79
C ARG A 5 48.19 -28.99 22.54
N LYS A 6 47.44 -29.17 21.44
CA LYS A 6 47.53 -28.25 20.29
C LYS A 6 47.33 -26.85 20.84
N LEU A 7 48.26 -25.95 20.53
CA LEU A 7 48.16 -24.52 20.86
C LEU A 7 46.96 -23.97 20.07
N GLY A 8 45.76 -24.11 20.61
CA GLY A 8 44.54 -23.52 20.08
C GLY A 8 44.40 -22.10 20.61
N LYS A 9 43.90 -21.19 19.77
CA LYS A 9 43.46 -19.87 20.23
C LYS A 9 42.37 -20.07 21.30
N ASN A 10 42.35 -19.21 22.32
CA ASN A 10 41.36 -19.27 23.39
C ASN A 10 39.93 -19.28 22.79
N PRO A 11 39.11 -20.32 23.02
CA PRO A 11 37.76 -20.41 22.48
C PRO A 11 36.80 -19.35 23.05
N ASP A 12 37.15 -18.72 24.17
CA ASP A 12 36.33 -17.69 24.83
C ASP A 12 36.59 -16.27 24.28
N VAL A 13 37.48 -16.11 23.29
CA VAL A 13 37.75 -14.81 22.66
C VAL A 13 36.67 -14.50 21.63
N ASP A 14 35.96 -13.40 21.84
CA ASP A 14 34.99 -12.87 20.88
C ASP A 14 35.69 -12.54 19.54
N THR A 15 35.28 -13.25 18.49
CA THR A 15 35.78 -13.06 17.11
C THR A 15 34.71 -12.45 16.21
N SER A 16 33.63 -11.91 16.78
CA SER A 16 32.52 -11.30 16.03
C SER A 16 32.97 -10.15 15.12
N PHE A 17 34.04 -9.45 15.47
CA PHE A 17 34.61 -8.36 14.67
C PHE A 17 35.42 -8.81 13.45
N LEU A 18 35.84 -10.08 13.38
CA LEU A 18 36.61 -10.58 12.24
C LEU A 18 35.68 -10.82 11.04
N PRO A 19 36.09 -10.45 9.82
CA PRO A 19 35.35 -10.78 8.61
C PRO A 19 35.10 -12.28 8.51
N ASP A 20 33.83 -12.65 8.40
CA ASP A 20 33.37 -14.03 8.41
C ASP A 20 32.45 -14.24 7.22
N ARG A 21 32.96 -14.94 6.20
CA ARG A 21 32.27 -15.11 4.93
C ARG A 21 30.94 -15.85 5.10
N GLU A 22 30.88 -16.81 6.02
CA GLU A 22 29.67 -17.60 6.29
C GLU A 22 28.61 -16.71 6.94
N ARG A 23 29.01 -15.87 7.90
CA ARG A 23 28.10 -14.89 8.52
C ARG A 23 27.59 -13.85 7.53
N GLU A 24 28.44 -13.31 6.67
CA GLU A 24 28.02 -12.39 5.62
C GLU A 24 27.07 -13.04 4.60
N GLU A 25 27.27 -14.32 4.27
CA GLU A 25 26.39 -15.11 3.40
C GLU A 25 25.02 -15.36 4.06
N ASP A 26 25.00 -15.71 5.35
CA ASP A 26 23.78 -15.88 6.14
C ASP A 26 23.01 -14.55 6.28
N GLU A 27 23.68 -13.44 6.59
CA GLU A 27 23.07 -12.11 6.66
C GLU A 27 22.45 -11.70 5.31
N LYS A 28 23.15 -11.99 4.20
CA LYS A 28 22.61 -11.76 2.84
C LYS A 28 21.38 -12.60 2.58
N ARG A 29 21.38 -13.88 3.00
CA ARG A 29 20.24 -14.80 2.85
C ARG A 29 19.02 -14.30 3.62
N ILE A 30 19.21 -13.96 4.90
CA ILE A 30 18.14 -13.41 5.76
C ILE A 30 17.60 -12.10 5.18
N ARG A 31 18.48 -11.23 4.67
CA ARG A 31 18.07 -9.96 4.03
C ARG A 31 17.24 -10.20 2.77
N GLU A 32 17.59 -11.20 1.97
CA GLU A 32 16.81 -11.60 0.79
C GLU A 32 15.43 -12.13 1.19
N GLU A 33 15.39 -13.06 2.16
CA GLU A 33 14.15 -13.63 2.69
C GLU A 33 13.20 -12.55 3.22
N LEU A 34 13.70 -11.64 4.07
CA LEU A 34 12.92 -10.54 4.60
C LEU A 34 12.40 -9.60 3.50
N ARG A 35 13.19 -9.37 2.44
CA ARG A 35 12.74 -8.56 1.29
C ARG A 35 11.60 -9.26 0.54
N MET A 36 11.72 -10.57 0.30
CA MET A 36 10.68 -11.34 -0.37
C MET A 36 9.39 -11.34 0.46
N GLU A 37 9.48 -11.59 1.77
CA GLU A 37 8.33 -11.51 2.66
C GLU A 37 7.68 -10.14 2.65
N TRP A 38 8.49 -9.07 2.68
CA TRP A 38 7.98 -7.70 2.62
C TRP A 38 7.20 -7.46 1.33
N VAL A 39 7.78 -7.81 0.18
CA VAL A 39 7.12 -7.66 -1.13
C VAL A 39 5.82 -8.47 -1.20
N GLN A 40 5.81 -9.69 -0.67
CA GLN A 40 4.60 -10.52 -0.61
C GLN A 40 3.52 -9.89 0.26
N LYS A 41 3.85 -9.42 1.46
CA LYS A 41 2.90 -8.73 2.36
C LYS A 41 2.32 -7.47 1.70
N GLN A 42 3.18 -6.67 1.04
CA GLN A 42 2.76 -5.49 0.28
C GLN A 42 1.78 -5.86 -0.83
N GLN A 43 2.09 -6.91 -1.60
CA GLN A 43 1.26 -7.36 -2.70
C GLN A 43 -0.08 -7.92 -2.24
N GLN A 44 -0.12 -8.62 -1.10
CA GLN A 44 -1.36 -9.09 -0.49
C GLN A 44 -2.26 -7.91 -0.14
N LEU A 45 -1.75 -6.91 0.60
CA LEU A 45 -2.51 -5.71 0.98
C LEU A 45 -3.01 -4.92 -0.24
N LYS A 46 -2.19 -4.78 -1.29
CA LYS A 46 -2.59 -4.12 -2.54
C LYS A 46 -3.70 -4.87 -3.28
N ASN A 47 -3.76 -6.19 -3.14
CA ASN A 47 -4.77 -7.02 -3.81
C ASN A 47 -6.09 -7.13 -3.06
N GLU A 48 -6.16 -6.69 -1.81
CA GLU A 48 -7.41 -6.64 -1.06
C GLU A 48 -8.41 -5.71 -1.74
N ASP A 49 -9.67 -6.15 -1.80
CA ASP A 49 -10.76 -5.36 -2.31
C ASP A 49 -11.16 -4.25 -1.31
N ILE A 50 -11.57 -3.11 -1.86
CA ILE A 50 -12.13 -1.97 -1.15
C ILE A 50 -13.40 -1.52 -1.87
N GLU A 51 -14.42 -1.21 -1.09
CA GLU A 51 -15.64 -0.56 -1.55
C GLU A 51 -15.55 0.94 -1.28
N ILE A 52 -15.73 1.73 -2.32
CA ILE A 52 -15.59 3.19 -2.27
C ILE A 52 -16.91 3.81 -2.68
N THR A 53 -17.51 4.52 -1.74
CA THR A 53 -18.66 5.37 -2.00
C THR A 53 -18.17 6.74 -2.45
N PHE A 54 -18.64 7.21 -3.59
CA PHE A 54 -18.26 8.50 -4.16
C PHE A 54 -19.51 9.27 -4.59
N SER A 55 -19.35 10.58 -4.78
CA SER A 55 -20.37 11.42 -5.41
C SER A 55 -19.76 12.09 -6.63
N TYR A 56 -20.40 11.93 -7.79
CA TYR A 56 -20.16 12.82 -8.92
C TYR A 56 -20.86 14.16 -8.64
N TRP A 57 -20.26 15.26 -9.07
CA TRP A 57 -20.75 16.60 -8.84
C TRP A 57 -20.79 17.40 -10.14
N ASP A 58 -22.00 17.74 -10.58
CA ASP A 58 -22.30 18.57 -11.76
C ASP A 58 -23.03 19.87 -11.37
N GLY A 59 -23.02 20.20 -10.07
CA GLY A 59 -23.92 21.18 -9.45
C GLY A 59 -24.97 20.52 -8.55
N SER A 60 -25.16 19.21 -8.67
CA SER A 60 -25.88 18.34 -7.73
C SER A 60 -25.05 17.10 -7.39
N GLY A 61 -25.32 16.49 -6.24
CA GLY A 61 -24.59 15.31 -5.77
C GLY A 61 -25.20 14.00 -6.24
N HIS A 62 -24.45 13.21 -7.00
CA HIS A 62 -24.84 11.89 -7.50
C HIS A 62 -24.04 10.78 -6.82
N ARG A 63 -24.58 10.24 -5.72
CA ARG A 63 -23.93 9.19 -4.93
C ARG A 63 -23.93 7.86 -5.69
N LYS A 64 -22.76 7.24 -5.80
CA LYS A 64 -22.54 5.92 -6.39
C LYS A 64 -21.52 5.13 -5.56
N VAL A 65 -21.44 3.83 -5.81
CA VAL A 65 -20.51 2.93 -5.12
C VAL A 65 -19.73 2.14 -6.16
N VAL A 66 -18.43 1.98 -5.93
CA VAL A 66 -17.55 1.17 -6.78
C VAL A 66 -16.66 0.27 -5.93
N ARG A 67 -16.48 -0.97 -6.36
CA ARG A 67 -15.54 -1.92 -5.74
C ARG A 67 -14.28 -2.07 -6.59
N MET A 68 -13.11 -2.00 -6.00
CA MET A 68 -11.81 -2.18 -6.68
C MET A 68 -10.73 -2.63 -5.70
N LYS A 69 -9.49 -2.80 -6.15
CA LYS A 69 -8.38 -3.21 -5.28
C LYS A 69 -7.73 -1.98 -4.62
N LYS A 70 -7.20 -2.15 -3.40
CA LYS A 70 -6.45 -1.08 -2.70
C LYS A 70 -5.24 -0.59 -3.49
N GLY A 71 -4.60 -1.47 -4.26
CA GLY A 71 -3.48 -1.13 -5.13
C GLY A 71 -3.85 -0.32 -6.37
N ASN A 72 -5.14 -0.08 -6.64
CA ASN A 72 -5.54 0.77 -7.76
C ASN A 72 -5.22 2.23 -7.50
N SER A 73 -4.77 2.93 -8.55
CA SER A 73 -4.51 4.37 -8.48
C SER A 73 -5.81 5.17 -8.51
N ILE A 74 -5.75 6.43 -8.06
CA ILE A 74 -6.87 7.37 -8.19
C ILE A 74 -7.27 7.54 -9.65
N TYR A 75 -6.33 7.53 -10.59
CA TYR A 75 -6.64 7.53 -12.02
C TYR A 75 -7.53 6.34 -12.42
N GLN A 76 -7.16 5.13 -12.03
CA GLN A 76 -7.95 3.92 -12.30
C GLN A 76 -9.31 3.96 -11.62
N PHE A 77 -9.39 4.59 -10.45
CA PHE A 77 -10.66 4.84 -9.78
C PHE A 77 -11.57 5.76 -10.59
N LEU A 78 -11.06 6.90 -11.07
CA LEU A 78 -11.81 7.84 -11.90
C LEU A 78 -12.25 7.22 -13.23
N GLN A 79 -11.42 6.37 -13.85
CA GLN A 79 -11.82 5.60 -15.02
C GLN A 79 -13.01 4.69 -14.71
N LYS A 80 -12.98 3.96 -13.60
CA LYS A 80 -14.08 3.09 -13.19
C LYS A 80 -15.34 3.86 -12.81
N CYS A 81 -15.20 5.05 -12.22
CA CYS A 81 -16.31 5.97 -11.98
C CYS A 81 -16.96 6.40 -13.32
N LEU A 82 -16.16 6.77 -14.32
CA LEU A 82 -16.66 7.15 -15.64
C LEU A 82 -17.44 6.01 -16.32
N GLU A 83 -16.98 4.76 -16.21
CA GLU A 83 -17.72 3.59 -16.74
C GLU A 83 -19.13 3.47 -16.16
N VAL A 84 -19.29 3.78 -14.87
CA VAL A 84 -20.59 3.76 -14.19
C VAL A 84 -21.43 4.97 -14.60
N LEU A 85 -20.84 6.17 -14.60
CA LEU A 85 -21.54 7.43 -14.82
C LEU A 85 -21.99 7.63 -16.27
N ARG A 86 -21.23 7.16 -17.27
CA ARG A 86 -21.56 7.32 -18.70
C ARG A 86 -22.89 6.71 -19.12
N LYS A 87 -23.49 5.86 -18.29
CA LYS A 87 -24.83 5.32 -18.49
C LYS A 87 -25.92 6.35 -18.23
N ASP A 88 -25.69 7.23 -17.26
CA ASP A 88 -26.66 8.20 -16.76
C ASP A 88 -26.37 9.62 -17.28
N PHE A 89 -25.10 9.93 -17.59
CA PHE A 89 -24.61 11.27 -17.98
C PHE A 89 -23.92 11.21 -19.35
N TYR A 90 -24.59 11.72 -20.38
CA TYR A 90 -24.12 11.64 -21.76
C TYR A 90 -22.93 12.56 -22.04
N GLU A 91 -22.83 13.67 -21.33
CA GLU A 91 -21.75 14.64 -21.38
C GLU A 91 -20.40 14.03 -20.97
N LEU A 92 -20.42 13.00 -20.11
CA LEU A 92 -19.21 12.30 -19.67
C LEU A 92 -18.67 11.28 -20.68
N ARG A 93 -19.32 11.10 -21.84
CA ARG A 93 -18.85 10.16 -22.87
C ARG A 93 -17.51 10.57 -23.49
N ALA A 94 -17.31 11.87 -23.69
CA ALA A 94 -16.07 12.43 -24.23
C ALA A 94 -15.02 12.70 -23.14
N VAL A 95 -15.43 12.75 -21.87
CA VAL A 95 -14.57 13.08 -20.73
C VAL A 95 -13.66 11.90 -20.38
N THR A 96 -12.39 12.21 -20.13
CA THR A 96 -11.36 11.25 -19.71
C THR A 96 -10.97 11.45 -18.25
N ALA A 97 -10.34 10.45 -17.63
CA ALA A 97 -10.06 10.46 -16.19
C ALA A 97 -9.06 11.55 -15.76
N ASP A 98 -8.19 12.02 -16.66
CA ASP A 98 -7.29 13.17 -16.48
C ASP A 98 -8.02 14.51 -16.39
N GLN A 99 -9.26 14.60 -16.90
CA GLN A 99 -10.10 15.79 -16.83
C GLN A 99 -10.99 15.84 -15.58
N LEU A 100 -10.94 14.79 -14.74
CA LEU A 100 -11.63 14.74 -13.46
C LEU A 100 -10.64 15.01 -12.32
N MET A 101 -11.16 15.43 -11.18
CA MET A 101 -10.39 15.54 -9.95
C MET A 101 -11.06 14.71 -8.86
N TYR A 102 -10.25 14.02 -8.06
CA TYR A 102 -10.76 13.38 -6.84
C TYR A 102 -10.55 14.29 -5.65
N VAL A 103 -11.66 14.71 -5.05
CA VAL A 103 -11.68 15.54 -3.84
C VAL A 103 -12.13 14.67 -2.67
N LYS A 104 -11.33 14.65 -1.60
CA LYS A 104 -11.64 13.95 -0.36
C LYS A 104 -11.45 14.93 0.79
N GLU A 105 -12.55 15.21 1.51
CA GLU A 105 -12.59 16.28 2.51
C GLU A 105 -12.18 17.62 1.87
N ASP A 106 -11.05 18.19 2.30
CA ASP A 106 -10.47 19.43 1.78
C ASP A 106 -9.22 19.21 0.92
N LEU A 107 -8.92 17.95 0.56
CA LEU A 107 -7.76 17.58 -0.24
C LEU A 107 -8.14 17.16 -1.66
N ILE A 108 -7.44 17.73 -2.63
CA ILE A 108 -7.39 17.19 -4.00
C ILE A 108 -6.30 16.13 -4.02
N ILE A 109 -6.68 14.89 -4.33
CA ILE A 109 -5.75 13.77 -4.34
C ILE A 109 -5.19 13.56 -5.75
N PRO A 110 -3.86 13.59 -5.94
CA PRO A 110 -3.24 13.36 -7.24
C PRO A 110 -3.50 11.96 -7.82
N HIS A 111 -3.54 11.88 -9.14
CA HIS A 111 -3.95 10.68 -9.89
C HIS A 111 -3.00 9.48 -9.79
N HIS A 112 -1.73 9.73 -9.46
CA HIS A 112 -0.69 8.69 -9.38
C HIS A 112 -0.67 7.96 -8.04
N TYR A 113 -1.29 8.52 -6.99
CA TYR A 113 -1.40 7.82 -5.71
C TYR A 113 -2.39 6.67 -5.80
N THR A 114 -2.17 5.67 -4.95
CA THR A 114 -3.06 4.52 -4.75
C THR A 114 -3.78 4.60 -3.42
N PHE A 115 -4.93 3.92 -3.29
CA PHE A 115 -5.58 3.81 -1.98
C PHE A 115 -4.67 3.15 -0.94
N TYR A 116 -3.85 2.20 -1.38
CA TYR A 116 -2.83 1.55 -0.56
C TYR A 116 -1.87 2.55 0.09
N ASP A 117 -1.42 3.57 -0.64
CA ASP A 117 -0.48 4.58 -0.11
C ASP A 117 -1.11 5.33 1.08
N PHE A 118 -2.39 5.71 0.97
CA PHE A 118 -3.12 6.37 2.05
C PHE A 118 -3.40 5.44 3.22
N ILE A 119 -3.69 4.16 2.94
CA ILE A 119 -3.97 3.15 3.96
C ILE A 119 -2.77 2.85 4.83
N VAL A 120 -1.61 2.63 4.22
CA VAL A 120 -0.40 2.26 4.98
C VAL A 120 0.22 3.44 5.69
N THR A 121 0.16 4.64 5.10
CA THR A 121 0.60 5.86 5.79
C THR A 121 -0.37 6.32 6.88
N LYS A 122 -1.54 5.68 7.00
CA LYS A 122 -2.65 6.12 7.87
C LYS A 122 -2.93 7.60 7.65
N ALA A 123 -2.98 8.02 6.39
CA ALA A 123 -3.08 9.43 6.00
C ALA A 123 -4.26 10.11 6.73
N ARG A 124 -4.00 11.32 7.24
CA ARG A 124 -4.95 12.11 8.01
C ARG A 124 -5.18 13.47 7.35
N GLY A 125 -6.44 13.82 7.17
CA GLY A 125 -6.88 15.18 6.87
C GLY A 125 -7.07 15.98 8.15
N LYS A 126 -7.66 17.18 8.02
CA LYS A 126 -7.94 18.05 9.18
C LYS A 126 -8.91 17.43 10.18
N SER A 127 -9.85 16.61 9.70
CA SER A 127 -10.93 16.02 10.49
C SER A 127 -10.63 14.61 11.01
N GLY A 128 -9.54 13.97 10.60
CA GLY A 128 -9.22 12.61 11.00
C GLY A 128 -8.64 11.77 9.87
N PRO A 129 -8.73 10.42 9.94
CA PRO A 129 -8.21 9.56 8.88
C PRO A 129 -8.97 9.77 7.57
N LEU A 130 -8.25 9.95 6.45
CA LEU A 130 -8.85 10.16 5.13
C LEU A 130 -9.71 8.96 4.69
N PHE A 131 -9.33 7.76 5.08
CA PHE A 131 -10.10 6.55 4.82
C PHE A 131 -10.31 5.79 6.12
N ALA A 132 -11.50 5.20 6.29
CA ALA A 132 -11.75 4.30 7.40
C ALA A 132 -10.90 3.04 7.19
N TYR A 133 -9.88 2.85 8.03
CA TYR A 133 -8.88 1.79 7.87
C TYR A 133 -9.30 0.45 8.48
N ASP A 134 -10.57 0.28 8.89
CA ASP A 134 -10.98 -0.90 9.61
C ASP A 134 -11.68 -1.93 8.71
N ALA A 135 -11.01 -3.07 8.52
CA ALA A 135 -11.59 -4.28 7.94
C ALA A 135 -12.45 -5.07 8.94
N ARG A 136 -12.68 -4.57 10.17
CA ARG A 136 -13.55 -5.22 11.16
C ARG A 136 -14.27 -4.21 12.07
N GLY A 137 -15.29 -3.54 11.56
CA GLY A 137 -16.31 -2.96 12.44
C GLY A 137 -17.05 -1.75 11.90
N GLY A 138 -18.29 -2.00 11.43
CA GLY A 138 -19.40 -1.11 11.75
C GLY A 138 -19.56 0.18 10.94
N ARG A 139 -20.51 0.11 9.99
CA ARG A 139 -21.41 1.19 9.54
C ARG A 139 -20.78 2.43 8.91
N ALA A 140 -20.92 2.49 7.58
CA ALA A 140 -20.98 3.72 6.81
C ALA A 140 -22.07 4.66 7.35
N GLY A 141 -21.67 5.89 7.66
CA GLY A 141 -22.52 7.08 7.61
C GLY A 141 -22.15 7.85 6.36
#